data_AF-A0A5A7UP97-F1
#
_entry.id   AF-A0A5A7UP97-F1
#
_cell.length_a   1.000
_cell.length_b   1.000
_cell.length_c   1.000
_cell.angle_alpha   90.00
_cell.angle_beta   90.00
_cell.angle_gamma   90.00
#
_symmetry.space_group_name_H-M   'P 1'
#
loop_
_entity.id
_entity.type
_entity.pdbx_description
1 polymer ?
#
loop_
_entity_poly.entity_id
_entity_poly.type
_entity_poly.pdbx_seq_one_letter_code
_entity_poly.pdbx_strand_id
1 'polypeptide(L)'
;MESTPLTTSVPPTALPDDLYFNFPATVTSDDSAAHTITPSIFRELPEPDVHILASGGLRIPAHSGILASISPVLEHVIDRPRKKRTAEKVISILGVPSDAVVSFVRFLYSSRCSAEHLEKHGIHLLALSHVYMVPQLKAMCTKDLAQRLTIESVVDVLQLARLCNAPDLYLKCMKFVADHFKFVEKTEGWKFIQDHDPWLELDILQFIDETESRKQRNRRIRKERKLYLELHEAMECLEHICSEGCTIVGPSNVDPKKEREPCSHYSTCHGLQLLIKHFATCKKRTNSVGCGRCKRMWQLLKLHSSICDHSECCKVPLCRKFKQRSSTSPDENNKRKDDAQWKMLVRKVVSAKAISSLSLTNKKLSDLEEDRMIGHRGIGSFRLQSVRRYRS
;
A
#
# COMPACT_ATOMS: atom_id res chain seq x y z
N MET A 1 78.05 -49.07 -19.51
CA MET A 1 77.16 -48.72 -18.39
C MET A 1 75.77 -48.52 -18.98
N GLU A 2 75.01 -49.60 -19.03
CA GLU A 2 73.62 -49.66 -19.51
C GLU A 2 72.67 -49.00 -18.51
N SER A 3 71.58 -48.40 -19.00
CA SER A 3 70.32 -48.26 -18.26
C SER A 3 69.15 -48.06 -19.24
N THR A 4 68.31 -49.08 -19.34
CA THR A 4 67.01 -49.15 -20.02
C THR A 4 65.87 -48.51 -19.21
N PRO A 5 64.69 -48.24 -19.82
CA PRO A 5 63.56 -47.55 -19.20
C PRO A 5 62.55 -48.51 -18.56
N LEU A 6 61.81 -48.06 -17.53
CA LEU A 6 60.66 -48.80 -16.99
C LEU A 6 59.39 -47.93 -16.91
N THR A 7 58.35 -48.45 -17.55
CA THR A 7 56.94 -48.08 -17.45
C THR A 7 56.36 -48.62 -16.14
N THR A 8 55.60 -47.82 -15.38
CA THR A 8 54.63 -48.34 -14.40
C THR A 8 53.40 -47.44 -14.30
N SER A 9 52.27 -48.04 -14.65
CA SER A 9 50.90 -47.58 -14.40
C SER A 9 50.56 -47.65 -12.91
N VAL A 10 49.94 -46.60 -12.37
CA VAL A 10 49.36 -46.56 -11.01
C VAL A 10 47.87 -46.14 -11.14
N PRO A 11 46.93 -46.82 -10.46
CA PRO A 11 45.48 -46.68 -10.68
C PRO A 11 44.92 -45.39 -10.03
N PRO A 12 43.72 -44.93 -10.43
CA PRO A 12 43.08 -43.78 -9.80
C PRO A 12 42.64 -44.15 -8.37
N THR A 13 43.33 -43.56 -7.40
CA THR A 13 43.01 -43.62 -5.98
C THR A 13 41.63 -43.02 -5.73
N ALA A 14 40.82 -43.76 -4.97
CA ALA A 14 39.47 -43.41 -4.58
C ALA A 14 39.40 -42.02 -3.90
N LEU A 15 38.36 -41.27 -4.27
CA LEU A 15 37.95 -40.06 -3.58
C LEU A 15 37.36 -40.40 -2.19
N PRO A 16 37.45 -39.50 -1.21
CA PRO A 16 36.95 -39.74 0.15
C PRO A 16 35.42 -39.91 0.20
N ASP A 17 34.97 -40.84 1.05
CA ASP A 17 33.59 -41.34 1.21
C ASP A 17 32.54 -40.33 1.74
N ASP A 18 32.80 -39.02 1.75
CA ASP A 18 31.96 -38.03 2.45
C ASP A 18 30.92 -37.29 1.55
N LEU A 19 30.54 -37.84 0.40
CA LEU A 19 29.49 -37.25 -0.46
C LEU A 19 28.22 -38.10 -0.61
N TYR A 20 28.09 -39.20 0.12
CA TYR A 20 26.80 -39.83 0.34
C TYR A 20 26.10 -39.17 1.55
N PHE A 21 25.13 -38.30 1.27
CA PHE A 21 24.29 -37.67 2.30
C PHE A 21 23.51 -38.72 3.11
N ASN A 22 24.07 -39.15 4.24
CA ASN A 22 23.32 -39.55 5.43
C ASN A 22 23.21 -38.33 6.35
N PHE A 23 22.00 -37.85 6.62
CA PHE A 23 21.76 -36.84 7.65
C PHE A 23 21.95 -37.47 9.05
N PRO A 24 22.77 -36.90 9.97
CA PRO A 24 22.86 -37.41 11.32
C PRO A 24 21.69 -36.89 12.17
N ALA A 25 21.05 -37.82 12.87
CA ALA A 25 20.17 -37.53 14.00
C ALA A 25 21.00 -37.47 15.28
N THR A 26 20.91 -36.36 16.02
CA THR A 26 20.83 -36.30 17.50
C THR A 26 20.97 -34.84 17.95
N VAL A 27 19.92 -34.27 18.55
CA VAL A 27 19.96 -33.54 19.84
C VAL A 27 18.57 -33.67 20.49
N THR A 28 18.61 -33.87 21.79
CA THR A 28 17.60 -34.20 22.80
C THR A 28 16.39 -33.26 22.92
N SER A 29 15.22 -33.89 23.17
CA SER A 29 14.08 -33.46 24.00
C SER A 29 13.64 -31.99 23.99
N ASP A 30 12.54 -31.66 23.31
CA ASP A 30 11.19 -31.58 23.92
C ASP A 30 10.12 -31.06 22.93
N ASP A 31 8.95 -31.72 23.01
CA ASP A 31 7.57 -31.45 22.58
C ASP A 31 7.17 -30.66 21.29
N SER A 32 6.30 -31.38 20.56
CA SER A 32 5.16 -30.94 19.74
C SER A 32 5.30 -30.83 18.21
N ALA A 33 4.88 -31.94 17.55
CA ALA A 33 4.24 -32.03 16.22
C ALA A 33 4.95 -31.39 15.01
N ALA A 34 6.09 -31.95 14.60
CA ALA A 34 6.59 -31.83 13.24
C ALA A 34 6.22 -33.08 12.43
N HIS A 35 5.37 -32.92 11.41
CA HIS A 35 5.19 -33.95 10.38
C HIS A 35 6.50 -34.09 9.59
N THR A 36 7.31 -35.05 9.99
CA THR A 36 8.51 -35.52 9.30
C THR A 36 8.15 -35.90 7.87
N ILE A 37 8.82 -35.29 6.89
CA ILE A 37 8.76 -35.73 5.49
C ILE A 37 9.40 -37.12 5.45
N THR A 38 8.60 -38.15 5.19
CA THR A 38 9.10 -39.51 5.03
C THR A 38 9.99 -39.61 3.78
N PRO A 39 11.02 -40.48 3.76
CA PRO A 39 11.88 -40.72 2.59
C PRO A 39 11.17 -41.46 1.43
N SER A 40 9.85 -41.63 1.51
CA SER A 40 9.08 -42.53 0.66
C SER A 40 8.91 -42.04 -0.79
N ILE A 41 9.19 -40.77 -1.11
CA ILE A 41 9.08 -40.24 -2.48
C ILE A 41 10.37 -40.47 -3.29
N PHE A 42 11.53 -40.60 -2.63
CA PHE A 42 12.82 -40.78 -3.30
C PHE A 42 13.16 -42.24 -3.65
N ARG A 43 12.32 -43.20 -3.24
CA ARG A 43 12.62 -44.64 -3.39
C ARG A 43 12.35 -45.22 -4.78
N GLU A 44 11.81 -44.43 -5.71
CA GLU A 44 11.42 -44.91 -7.07
C GLU A 44 11.88 -43.97 -8.20
N LEU A 45 12.80 -43.04 -7.94
CA LEU A 45 13.36 -42.24 -9.03
C LEU A 45 14.44 -43.06 -9.77
N PRO A 46 14.41 -43.10 -11.12
CA PRO A 46 15.46 -43.73 -11.91
C PRO A 46 16.80 -43.02 -11.68
N GLU A 47 17.90 -43.63 -12.14
CA GLU A 47 19.21 -42.97 -12.04
C GLU A 47 19.20 -41.60 -12.75
N PRO A 48 19.89 -40.59 -12.16
CA PRO A 48 20.02 -39.27 -12.77
C PRO A 48 20.59 -39.33 -14.19
N ASP A 49 19.86 -38.80 -15.16
CA ASP A 49 20.22 -38.81 -16.58
C ASP A 49 20.81 -37.47 -17.07
N VAL A 50 20.89 -36.49 -16.17
CA VAL A 50 21.45 -35.15 -16.43
C VAL A 50 22.15 -34.57 -15.20
N HIS A 51 23.18 -33.77 -15.44
CA HIS A 51 23.89 -33.02 -14.41
C HIS A 51 23.77 -31.52 -14.61
N ILE A 52 23.56 -30.78 -13.53
CA ILE A 52 23.65 -29.31 -13.51
C ILE A 52 25.05 -28.93 -13.04
N LEU A 53 25.77 -28.17 -13.84
CA LEU A 53 27.08 -27.61 -13.50
C LEU A 53 26.91 -26.19 -12.98
N ALA A 54 27.17 -26.00 -11.69
CA ALA A 54 27.18 -24.70 -11.04
C ALA A 54 28.58 -24.07 -11.04
N SER A 55 28.66 -22.80 -10.65
CA SER A 55 29.93 -22.09 -10.42
C SER A 55 30.85 -22.88 -9.47
N GLY A 56 32.17 -22.84 -9.69
CA GLY A 56 33.13 -23.57 -8.86
C GLY A 56 33.19 -25.09 -9.12
N GLY A 57 32.53 -25.59 -10.17
CA GLY A 57 32.66 -27.00 -10.58
C GLY A 57 31.71 -27.97 -9.89
N LEU A 58 30.81 -27.48 -9.03
CA LEU A 58 29.80 -28.32 -8.37
C LEU A 58 28.88 -28.95 -9.42
N ARG A 59 28.81 -30.28 -9.42
CA ARG A 59 27.92 -31.07 -10.28
C ARG A 59 26.74 -31.58 -9.45
N ILE A 60 25.52 -31.21 -9.84
CA ILE A 60 24.29 -31.61 -9.17
C ILE A 60 23.58 -32.64 -10.06
N PRO A 61 23.44 -33.91 -9.62
CA PRO A 61 22.68 -34.90 -10.36
C PRO A 61 21.19 -34.54 -10.37
N ALA A 62 20.53 -34.71 -11.52
CA ALA A 62 19.12 -34.38 -11.71
C ALA A 62 18.42 -35.29 -12.76
N HIS A 63 17.11 -35.12 -12.91
CA HIS A 63 16.25 -35.89 -13.81
C HIS A 63 15.66 -34.98 -14.89
N SER A 64 15.98 -35.28 -16.14
CA SER A 64 15.60 -34.44 -17.27
C SER A 64 14.09 -34.29 -17.41
N GLY A 65 13.32 -35.37 -17.19
CA GLY A 65 11.85 -35.33 -17.23
C GLY A 65 11.24 -34.37 -16.21
N ILE A 66 11.78 -34.34 -14.97
CA ILE A 66 11.30 -33.41 -13.93
C ILE A 66 11.64 -31.97 -14.33
N LEU A 67 12.90 -31.71 -14.70
CA LEU A 67 13.35 -30.38 -15.08
C LEU A 67 12.57 -29.82 -16.28
N ALA A 68 12.35 -30.64 -17.31
CA ALA A 68 11.58 -30.29 -18.50
C ALA A 68 10.12 -29.99 -18.16
N SER A 69 9.49 -30.80 -17.31
CA SER A 69 8.08 -30.61 -16.94
C SER A 69 7.78 -29.29 -16.21
N ILE A 70 8.79 -28.65 -15.61
CA ILE A 70 8.63 -27.45 -14.77
C ILE A 70 9.11 -26.19 -15.46
N SER A 71 10.11 -26.31 -16.34
CA SER A 71 10.72 -25.20 -17.04
C SER A 71 10.74 -25.46 -18.55
N PRO A 72 9.95 -24.72 -19.33
CA PRO A 72 9.99 -24.80 -20.80
C PRO A 72 11.39 -24.50 -21.37
N VAL A 73 12.17 -23.68 -20.67
CA VAL A 73 13.56 -23.38 -21.05
C VAL A 73 14.44 -24.61 -20.84
N LEU A 74 14.30 -25.30 -19.70
CA LEU A 74 15.04 -26.54 -19.46
C LEU A 74 14.60 -27.64 -20.42
N GLU A 75 13.31 -27.80 -20.70
CA GLU A 75 12.78 -28.71 -21.73
C GLU A 75 13.48 -28.48 -23.08
N HIS A 76 13.50 -27.23 -23.54
CA HIS A 76 14.14 -26.89 -24.80
C HIS A 76 15.67 -27.12 -24.78
N VAL A 77 16.34 -26.83 -23.67
CA VAL A 77 17.78 -27.13 -23.49
C VAL A 77 18.03 -28.63 -23.50
N ILE A 78 17.10 -29.39 -22.94
CA ILE A 78 17.15 -30.85 -22.82
C ILE A 78 16.95 -31.52 -24.19
N ASP A 79 16.03 -31.03 -25.00
CA ASP A 79 15.68 -31.63 -26.29
C ASP A 79 16.68 -31.33 -27.42
N ARG A 80 17.63 -30.42 -27.19
CA ARG A 80 18.64 -30.08 -28.20
C ARG A 80 19.50 -31.30 -28.59
N PRO A 81 19.63 -31.59 -29.89
CA PRO A 81 20.41 -32.73 -30.37
C PRO A 81 21.91 -32.54 -30.06
N ARG A 82 22.54 -33.60 -29.54
CA ARG A 82 23.97 -33.58 -29.18
C ARG A 82 24.87 -33.88 -30.38
N LYS A 83 26.04 -33.24 -30.41
CA LYS A 83 27.13 -33.56 -31.35
C LYS A 83 27.71 -34.98 -31.17
N LYS A 84 27.65 -35.54 -29.96
CA LYS A 84 28.07 -36.93 -29.63
C LYS A 84 26.96 -37.60 -28.82
N ARG A 85 26.46 -38.77 -29.25
CA ARG A 85 25.40 -39.53 -28.55
C ARG A 85 25.83 -40.07 -27.19
N THR A 86 27.12 -40.29 -26.96
CA THR A 86 27.69 -40.89 -25.74
C THR A 86 28.11 -39.87 -24.69
N ALA A 87 28.02 -38.56 -24.97
CA ALA A 87 28.39 -37.54 -24.01
C ALA A 87 27.31 -37.37 -22.93
N GLU A 88 27.75 -37.32 -21.67
CA GLU A 88 26.92 -36.98 -20.50
C GLU A 88 26.14 -35.67 -20.73
N LYS A 89 24.88 -35.62 -20.29
CA LYS A 89 24.07 -34.40 -20.40
C LYS A 89 24.45 -33.43 -19.29
N VAL A 90 24.93 -32.25 -19.65
CA VAL A 90 25.30 -31.21 -18.68
C VAL A 90 24.60 -29.90 -19.01
N ILE A 91 23.91 -29.33 -18.03
CA ILE A 91 23.27 -28.00 -18.10
C ILE A 91 24.09 -27.04 -17.24
N SER A 92 24.64 -25.99 -17.83
CA SER A 92 25.48 -25.03 -17.10
C SER A 92 24.65 -23.87 -16.55
N ILE A 93 24.69 -23.68 -15.23
CA ILE A 93 24.08 -22.54 -14.52
C ILE A 93 25.23 -21.78 -13.83
N LEU A 94 25.79 -20.80 -14.54
CA LEU A 94 26.95 -20.04 -14.11
C LEU A 94 26.57 -18.58 -13.75
N GLY A 95 27.43 -17.89 -13.01
CA GLY A 95 27.22 -16.48 -12.64
C GLY A 95 26.29 -16.28 -11.43
N VAL A 96 25.89 -17.36 -10.78
CA VAL A 96 25.16 -17.35 -9.50
C VAL A 96 25.88 -18.24 -8.48
N PRO A 97 25.73 -17.98 -7.16
CA PRO A 97 26.28 -18.83 -6.11
C PRO A 97 25.73 -20.25 -6.18
N SER A 98 26.59 -21.25 -5.95
CA SER A 98 26.24 -22.66 -6.05
C SER A 98 25.09 -23.06 -5.11
N ASP A 99 25.03 -22.49 -3.91
CA ASP A 99 23.94 -22.70 -2.95
C ASP A 99 22.58 -22.18 -3.45
N ALA A 100 22.59 -21.10 -4.23
CA ALA A 100 21.39 -20.58 -4.89
C ALA A 100 20.93 -21.54 -6.01
N VAL A 101 21.87 -22.15 -6.74
CA VAL A 101 21.55 -23.18 -7.74
C VAL A 101 20.97 -24.42 -7.07
N VAL A 102 21.57 -24.89 -5.96
CA VAL A 102 21.03 -26.01 -5.18
C VAL A 102 19.62 -25.70 -4.69
N SER A 103 19.38 -24.49 -4.19
CA SER A 103 18.06 -24.05 -3.74
C SER A 103 17.04 -23.99 -4.88
N PHE A 104 17.45 -23.52 -6.06
CA PHE A 104 16.64 -23.51 -7.27
C PHE A 104 16.26 -24.93 -7.70
N VAL A 105 17.23 -25.85 -7.78
CA VAL A 105 16.98 -27.26 -8.14
C VAL A 105 16.06 -27.92 -7.13
N ARG A 106 16.27 -27.69 -5.82
CA ARG A 106 15.38 -28.19 -4.77
C ARG A 106 13.95 -27.68 -4.94
N PHE A 107 13.78 -26.41 -5.32
CA PHE A 107 12.47 -25.87 -5.64
C PHE A 107 11.82 -26.61 -6.81
N LEU A 108 12.55 -26.89 -7.89
CA LEU A 108 12.00 -27.66 -9.01
C LEU A 108 11.46 -29.03 -8.53
N TYR A 109 12.18 -29.74 -7.68
CA TYR A 109 11.71 -31.05 -7.21
C TYR A 109 10.52 -31.00 -6.24
N SER A 110 10.45 -29.96 -5.40
CA SER A 110 9.52 -29.93 -4.26
C SER A 110 8.40 -28.91 -4.39
N SER A 111 8.49 -27.99 -5.35
CA SER A 111 7.67 -26.77 -5.45
C SER A 111 7.64 -25.95 -4.15
N ARG A 112 8.67 -26.09 -3.30
CA ARG A 112 8.77 -25.43 -2.00
C ARG A 112 10.09 -24.68 -1.88
N CYS A 113 10.03 -23.48 -1.31
CA CYS A 113 11.20 -22.69 -0.94
C CYS A 113 11.01 -22.21 0.50
N SER A 114 11.98 -22.49 1.37
CA SER A 114 11.95 -22.00 2.76
C SER A 114 12.20 -20.50 2.81
N ALA A 115 11.74 -19.85 3.88
CA ALA A 115 12.01 -18.43 4.13
C ALA A 115 13.53 -18.15 4.22
N GLU A 116 14.30 -19.04 4.83
CA GLU A 116 15.76 -18.92 4.93
C GLU A 116 16.45 -18.87 3.54
N HIS A 117 16.01 -19.71 2.60
CA HIS A 117 16.59 -19.72 1.25
C HIS A 117 16.21 -18.47 0.47
N LEU A 118 14.99 -17.97 0.65
CA LEU A 118 14.56 -16.70 0.07
C LEU A 118 15.31 -15.51 0.67
N GLU A 119 15.61 -15.55 1.96
CA GLU A 119 16.40 -14.53 2.65
C GLU A 119 17.84 -14.47 2.11
N LYS A 120 18.51 -15.62 2.05
CA LYS A 120 19.92 -15.70 1.62
C LYS A 120 20.10 -15.54 0.12
N HIS A 121 19.16 -16.03 -0.69
CA HIS A 121 19.35 -16.16 -2.14
C HIS A 121 18.25 -15.50 -2.97
N GLY A 122 17.37 -14.70 -2.38
CA GLY A 122 16.17 -14.14 -3.04
C GLY A 122 16.46 -13.43 -4.37
N ILE A 123 17.53 -12.64 -4.46
CA ILE A 123 17.92 -11.97 -5.71
C ILE A 123 18.34 -12.97 -6.82
N HIS A 124 19.10 -14.00 -6.46
CA HIS A 124 19.56 -15.03 -7.38
C HIS A 124 18.41 -15.93 -7.81
N LEU A 125 17.51 -16.30 -6.88
CA LEU A 125 16.33 -17.09 -7.17
C LEU A 125 15.32 -16.33 -8.04
N LEU A 126 15.20 -15.00 -7.87
CA LEU A 126 14.41 -14.17 -8.79
C LEU A 126 15.00 -14.20 -10.20
N ALA A 127 16.32 -14.02 -10.35
CA ALA A 127 16.97 -14.11 -11.66
C ALA A 127 16.80 -15.49 -12.30
N LEU A 128 17.08 -16.57 -11.57
CA LEU A 128 16.94 -17.94 -12.06
C LEU A 128 15.49 -18.27 -12.43
N SER A 129 14.52 -17.90 -11.60
CA SER A 129 13.10 -18.13 -11.89
C SER A 129 12.61 -17.34 -13.10
N HIS A 130 13.20 -16.17 -13.39
CA HIS A 130 12.91 -15.45 -14.63
C HIS A 130 13.54 -16.13 -15.85
N VAL A 131 14.85 -16.39 -15.81
CA VAL A 131 15.63 -16.98 -16.92
C VAL A 131 15.10 -18.34 -17.32
N TYR A 132 14.78 -19.19 -16.33
CA TYR A 132 14.25 -20.53 -16.57
C TYR A 132 12.71 -20.57 -16.60
N MET A 133 12.03 -19.43 -16.62
CA MET A 133 10.58 -19.33 -16.72
C MET A 133 9.83 -20.21 -15.72
N VAL A 134 10.07 -19.99 -14.43
CA VAL A 134 9.42 -20.68 -13.31
C VAL A 134 8.54 -19.68 -12.54
N PRO A 135 7.28 -19.43 -12.97
CA PRO A 135 6.48 -18.31 -12.49
C PRO A 135 6.15 -18.38 -10.99
N GLN A 136 5.94 -19.59 -10.45
CA GLN A 136 5.62 -19.78 -9.04
C GLN A 136 6.77 -19.30 -8.13
N LEU A 137 8.02 -19.71 -8.44
CA LEU A 137 9.19 -19.24 -7.69
C LEU A 137 9.38 -17.73 -7.86
N LYS A 138 9.20 -17.20 -9.08
CA LYS A 138 9.27 -15.75 -9.34
C LYS A 138 8.28 -14.97 -8.48
N ALA A 139 7.03 -15.45 -8.36
CA ALA A 139 6.01 -14.83 -7.51
C ALA A 139 6.40 -14.87 -6.03
N MET A 140 6.99 -15.97 -5.55
CA MET A 140 7.49 -16.07 -4.18
C MET A 140 8.63 -15.08 -3.92
N CYS A 141 9.66 -15.06 -4.76
CA CYS A 141 10.81 -14.16 -4.62
C CYS A 141 10.41 -12.69 -4.70
N THR A 142 9.52 -12.32 -5.63
CA THR A 142 9.05 -10.93 -5.76
C THR A 142 8.26 -10.46 -4.54
N LYS A 143 7.38 -11.30 -3.98
CA LYS A 143 6.64 -10.99 -2.75
C LYS A 143 7.58 -10.80 -1.57
N ASP A 144 8.55 -11.69 -1.46
CA ASP A 144 9.49 -11.77 -0.35
C ASP A 144 10.50 -10.61 -0.36
N LEU A 145 11.14 -10.34 -1.50
CA LEU A 145 12.02 -9.16 -1.67
C LEU A 145 11.31 -7.85 -1.40
N ALA A 146 10.05 -7.73 -1.85
CA ALA A 146 9.24 -6.54 -1.59
C ALA A 146 8.99 -6.27 -0.10
N GLN A 147 8.97 -7.30 0.75
CA GLN A 147 8.75 -7.16 2.19
C GLN A 147 10.04 -6.80 2.95
N ARG A 148 11.21 -7.05 2.35
CA ARG A 148 12.53 -6.84 2.96
C ARG A 148 13.35 -5.75 2.28
N LEU A 149 12.70 -4.82 1.56
CA LEU A 149 13.39 -3.67 0.98
C LEU A 149 14.06 -2.85 2.08
N THR A 150 15.34 -2.52 1.88
CA THR A 150 16.11 -1.63 2.75
C THR A 150 16.59 -0.43 1.95
N ILE A 151 16.98 0.64 2.66
CA ILE A 151 17.55 1.85 2.03
C ILE A 151 18.75 1.47 1.14
N GLU A 152 19.65 0.62 1.64
CA GLU A 152 20.86 0.20 0.92
C GLU A 152 20.56 -0.69 -0.30
N SER A 153 19.56 -1.57 -0.22
CA SER A 153 19.31 -2.57 -1.26
C SER A 153 18.27 -2.18 -2.30
N VAL A 154 17.43 -1.16 -2.04
CA VAL A 154 16.25 -0.87 -2.88
C VAL A 154 16.62 -0.57 -4.33
N VAL A 155 17.75 0.10 -4.57
CA VAL A 155 18.22 0.44 -5.92
C VAL A 155 18.59 -0.82 -6.70
N ASP A 156 19.31 -1.74 -6.09
CA ASP A 156 19.71 -3.00 -6.73
C ASP A 156 18.50 -3.88 -7.02
N VAL A 157 17.57 -3.96 -6.06
CA VAL A 157 16.32 -4.72 -6.22
C VAL A 157 15.43 -4.10 -7.30
N LEU A 158 15.41 -2.77 -7.43
CA LEU A 158 14.68 -2.06 -8.48
C LEU A 158 15.25 -2.41 -9.86
N GLN A 159 16.57 -2.36 -10.03
CA GLN A 159 17.23 -2.76 -11.28
C GLN A 159 16.96 -4.23 -11.61
N LEU A 160 17.06 -5.12 -10.62
CA LEU A 160 16.74 -6.54 -10.79
C LEU A 160 15.28 -6.75 -11.18
N ALA A 161 14.34 -6.01 -10.58
CA ALA A 161 12.93 -6.08 -10.91
C ALA A 161 12.66 -5.66 -12.37
N ARG A 162 13.37 -4.64 -12.86
CA ARG A 162 13.34 -4.21 -14.27
C ARG A 162 13.86 -5.32 -15.19
N LEU A 163 15.05 -5.85 -14.92
CA LEU A 163 15.68 -6.92 -15.70
C LEU A 163 14.85 -8.21 -15.70
N CYS A 164 14.20 -8.52 -14.58
CA CYS A 164 13.39 -9.72 -14.44
C CYS A 164 11.94 -9.54 -14.89
N ASN A 165 11.55 -8.40 -15.47
CA ASN A 165 10.15 -8.09 -15.82
C ASN A 165 9.18 -8.37 -14.65
N ALA A 166 9.45 -7.75 -13.50
CA ALA A 166 8.67 -7.89 -12.26
C ALA A 166 8.01 -6.54 -11.88
N PRO A 167 6.92 -6.15 -12.57
CA PRO A 167 6.36 -4.80 -12.46
C PRO A 167 5.85 -4.44 -11.06
N ASP A 168 5.27 -5.38 -10.33
CA ASP A 168 4.79 -5.13 -8.97
C ASP A 168 5.94 -4.86 -7.99
N LEU A 169 7.05 -5.59 -8.13
CA LEU A 169 8.25 -5.35 -7.33
C LEU A 169 8.89 -4.02 -7.72
N TYR A 170 8.98 -3.72 -9.01
CA TYR A 170 9.48 -2.44 -9.52
C TYR A 170 8.70 -1.26 -8.91
N LEU A 171 7.37 -1.29 -9.00
CA LEU A 171 6.52 -0.23 -8.45
C LEU A 171 6.64 -0.09 -6.93
N LYS A 172 6.82 -1.21 -6.20
CA LYS A 172 7.09 -1.15 -4.75
C LYS A 172 8.43 -0.50 -4.44
N CYS A 173 9.48 -0.81 -5.22
CA CYS A 173 10.77 -0.15 -5.08
C CYS A 173 10.66 1.35 -5.39
N MET A 174 10.00 1.75 -6.48
CA MET A 174 9.78 3.15 -6.84
C MET A 174 9.09 3.93 -5.70
N LYS A 175 8.04 3.35 -5.10
CA LYS A 175 7.35 3.94 -3.94
C LYS A 175 8.25 4.06 -2.72
N PHE A 176 9.01 3.00 -2.41
CA PHE A 176 9.95 3.00 -1.28
C PHE A 176 11.02 4.09 -1.46
N VAL A 177 11.60 4.20 -2.66
CA VAL A 177 12.56 5.26 -2.99
C VAL A 177 11.92 6.63 -2.80
N ALA A 178 10.71 6.84 -3.31
CA ALA A 178 10.01 8.12 -3.15
C ALA A 178 9.74 8.50 -1.68
N ASP A 179 9.39 7.54 -0.84
CA ASP A 179 9.11 7.80 0.57
C ASP A 179 10.39 7.98 1.42
N HIS A 180 11.54 7.46 0.97
CA HIS A 180 12.82 7.46 1.70
C HIS A 180 13.98 8.14 0.95
N PHE A 181 13.69 8.96 -0.07
CA PHE A 181 14.68 9.47 -1.03
C PHE A 181 15.90 10.13 -0.39
N LYS A 182 15.71 10.91 0.68
CA LYS A 182 16.79 11.60 1.42
C LYS A 182 17.88 10.69 1.98
N PHE A 183 17.56 9.40 2.16
CA PHE A 183 18.52 8.40 2.60
C PHE A 183 19.04 7.61 1.41
N VAL A 184 18.17 7.26 0.46
CA VAL A 184 18.53 6.52 -0.76
C VAL A 184 19.55 7.30 -1.60
N GLU A 185 19.41 8.62 -1.72
CA GLU A 185 20.34 9.47 -2.50
C GLU A 185 21.80 9.39 -2.05
N LYS A 186 22.05 8.90 -0.83
CA LYS A 186 23.39 8.78 -0.22
C LYS A 186 24.03 7.41 -0.43
N THR A 187 23.23 6.43 -0.83
CA THR A 187 23.65 5.04 -1.01
C THR A 187 24.59 4.89 -2.20
N GLU A 188 25.41 3.85 -2.19
CA GLU A 188 26.27 3.51 -3.33
C GLU A 188 25.44 3.11 -4.56
N GLY A 189 24.33 2.39 -4.36
CA GLY A 189 23.42 2.02 -5.44
C GLY A 189 22.88 3.24 -6.19
N TRP A 190 22.49 4.31 -5.47
CA TRP A 190 22.05 5.54 -6.11
C TRP A 190 23.15 6.18 -6.95
N LYS A 191 24.36 6.37 -6.37
CA LYS A 191 25.51 6.92 -7.10
C LYS A 191 25.84 6.11 -8.35
N PHE A 192 25.76 4.78 -8.26
CA PHE A 192 25.97 3.90 -9.39
C PHE A 192 24.99 4.19 -10.54
N ILE A 193 23.71 4.42 -10.26
CA ILE A 193 22.73 4.83 -11.29
C ILE A 193 23.14 6.16 -11.92
N GLN A 194 23.56 7.16 -11.13
CA GLN A 194 23.93 8.47 -11.68
C GLN A 194 25.08 8.37 -12.69
N ASP A 195 26.03 7.47 -12.43
CA ASP A 195 27.20 7.29 -13.29
C ASP A 195 26.91 6.40 -14.52
N HIS A 196 25.96 5.45 -14.43
CA HIS A 196 25.83 4.38 -15.42
C HIS A 196 24.45 4.26 -16.09
N ASP A 197 23.39 4.82 -15.50
CA ASP A 197 22.02 4.82 -16.06
C ASP A 197 21.26 6.14 -15.76
N PRO A 198 21.63 7.25 -16.44
CA PRO A 198 20.97 8.55 -16.25
C PRO A 198 19.48 8.55 -16.60
N TRP A 199 19.03 7.62 -17.44
CA TRP A 199 17.62 7.50 -17.80
C TRP A 199 16.79 6.93 -16.65
N LEU A 200 17.32 5.94 -15.93
CA LEU A 200 16.69 5.41 -14.73
C LEU A 200 16.66 6.45 -13.60
N GLU A 201 17.73 7.23 -13.43
CA GLU A 201 17.72 8.36 -12.50
C GLU A 201 16.57 9.32 -12.82
N LEU A 202 16.45 9.75 -14.08
CA LEU A 202 15.41 10.66 -14.52
C LEU A 202 14.00 10.08 -14.28
N ASP A 203 13.77 8.81 -14.61
CA ASP A 203 12.48 8.13 -14.39
C ASP A 203 12.11 8.12 -12.89
N ILE A 204 13.08 7.81 -12.02
CA ILE A 204 12.89 7.83 -10.57
C ILE A 204 12.56 9.25 -10.10
N LEU A 205 13.31 10.26 -10.53
CA LEU A 205 13.08 11.65 -10.12
C LEU A 205 11.73 12.19 -10.60
N GLN A 206 11.32 11.88 -11.83
CA GLN A 206 9.99 12.24 -12.36
C GLN A 206 8.89 11.57 -11.55
N PHE A 207 9.03 10.28 -11.24
CA PHE A 207 8.08 9.58 -10.38
C PHE A 207 7.98 10.24 -9.00
N ILE A 208 9.10 10.62 -8.38
CA ILE A 208 9.13 11.31 -7.09
C ILE A 208 8.37 12.64 -7.18
N ASP A 209 8.67 13.49 -8.16
CA ASP A 209 7.99 14.78 -8.32
C ASP A 209 6.48 14.61 -8.52
N GLU A 210 6.07 13.65 -9.36
CA GLU A 210 4.66 13.35 -9.57
C GLU A 210 3.98 12.88 -8.28
N THR A 211 4.62 12.00 -7.51
CA THR A 211 4.04 11.50 -6.26
C THR A 211 3.90 12.62 -5.22
N GLU A 212 4.89 13.50 -5.08
CA GLU A 212 4.83 14.65 -4.17
C GLU A 212 3.80 15.69 -4.63
N SER A 213 3.72 15.96 -5.93
CA SER A 213 2.69 16.82 -6.52
C SER A 213 1.27 16.29 -6.26
N ARG A 214 1.06 14.98 -6.41
CA ARG A 214 -0.22 14.31 -6.08
C ARG A 214 -0.52 14.39 -4.58
N LYS A 215 0.46 14.11 -3.71
CA LYS A 215 0.31 14.24 -2.24
C LYS A 215 -0.05 15.68 -1.86
N GLN A 216 0.61 16.68 -2.44
CA GLN A 216 0.38 18.09 -2.16
C GLN A 216 -0.99 18.57 -2.66
N ARG A 217 -1.39 18.17 -3.87
CA ARG A 217 -2.75 18.42 -4.39
C ARG A 217 -3.81 17.83 -3.46
N ASN A 218 -3.63 16.59 -3.02
CA ASN A 218 -4.55 15.93 -2.10
C ASN A 218 -4.60 16.61 -0.73
N ARG A 219 -3.47 17.10 -0.21
CA ARG A 219 -3.43 17.90 1.03
C ARG A 219 -4.20 19.21 0.86
N ARG A 220 -4.05 19.93 -0.26
CA ARG A 220 -4.80 21.16 -0.55
C ARG A 220 -6.30 20.89 -0.63
N ILE A 221 -6.71 19.87 -1.37
CA ILE A 221 -8.12 19.46 -1.50
C ILE A 221 -8.71 19.08 -0.13
N ARG A 222 -7.97 18.33 0.71
CA ARG A 222 -8.44 18.00 2.07
C ARG A 222 -8.61 19.22 2.96
N LYS A 223 -7.64 20.15 2.95
CA LYS A 223 -7.73 21.42 3.70
C LYS A 223 -8.92 22.26 3.23
N GLU A 224 -9.08 22.40 1.92
CA GLU A 224 -10.19 23.12 1.30
C GLU A 224 -11.55 22.49 1.66
N ARG A 225 -11.67 21.16 1.57
CA ARG A 225 -12.89 20.43 1.97
C ARG A 225 -13.22 20.63 3.45
N LYS A 226 -12.21 20.64 4.33
CA LYS A 226 -12.41 20.90 5.77
C LYS A 226 -13.03 22.28 6.01
N LEU A 227 -12.54 23.31 5.33
CA LEU A 227 -13.09 24.67 5.43
C LEU A 227 -14.56 24.74 4.99
N TYR A 228 -14.93 24.03 3.91
CA TYR A 228 -16.32 23.99 3.47
C TYR A 228 -17.23 23.22 4.41
N LEU A 229 -16.71 22.19 5.09
CA LEU A 229 -17.46 21.46 6.11
C LEU A 229 -17.72 22.32 7.35
N GLU A 230 -16.73 23.07 7.82
CA GLU A 230 -16.89 24.04 8.91
C GLU A 230 -17.91 25.14 8.56
N LEU A 231 -17.90 25.60 7.30
CA LEU A 231 -18.86 26.58 6.81
C LEU A 231 -20.28 25.99 6.72
N HIS A 232 -20.41 24.72 6.33
CA HIS A 232 -21.68 24.00 6.34
C HIS A 232 -22.22 23.85 7.77
N GLU A 233 -21.39 23.42 8.72
CA GLU A 233 -21.74 23.32 10.14
C GLU A 233 -22.21 24.68 10.69
N ALA A 234 -21.56 25.78 10.30
CA ALA A 234 -22.00 27.12 10.66
C ALA A 234 -23.40 27.47 10.12
N MET A 235 -23.79 26.97 8.93
CA MET A 235 -25.16 27.17 8.41
C MET A 235 -26.20 26.42 9.23
N GLU A 236 -25.89 25.21 9.68
CA GLU A 236 -26.77 24.42 10.56
C GLU A 236 -26.90 25.07 11.94
N CYS A 237 -25.78 25.53 12.52
CA CYS A 237 -25.79 26.25 13.79
C CYS A 237 -26.58 27.56 13.70
N LEU A 238 -26.47 28.27 12.56
CA LEU A 238 -27.25 29.49 12.33
C LEU A 238 -28.75 29.20 12.28
N GLU A 239 -29.16 28.14 11.60
CA GLU A 239 -30.54 27.70 11.57
C GLU A 239 -31.03 27.32 12.97
N HIS A 240 -30.29 26.50 13.71
CA HIS A 240 -30.58 26.12 15.10
C HIS A 240 -30.75 27.34 16.03
N ILE A 241 -29.83 28.30 16.00
CA ILE A 241 -29.93 29.53 16.81
C ILE A 241 -31.21 30.31 16.47
N CYS A 242 -31.58 30.38 15.19
CA CYS A 242 -32.74 31.15 14.76
C CYS A 242 -34.07 30.38 14.95
N SER A 243 -34.03 29.05 14.96
CA SER A 243 -35.23 28.20 15.01
C SER A 243 -35.62 27.81 16.43
N GLU A 244 -34.64 27.37 17.20
CA GLU A 244 -34.76 26.83 18.54
C GLU A 244 -34.20 27.84 19.55
N GLY A 245 -33.04 28.43 19.24
CA GLY A 245 -32.25 29.30 20.12
C GLY A 245 -31.13 28.56 20.85
N CYS A 246 -30.03 29.26 21.11
CA CYS A 246 -28.86 28.70 21.79
C CYS A 246 -28.34 29.70 22.82
N THR A 247 -28.27 29.28 24.09
CA THR A 247 -27.76 30.02 25.26
C THR A 247 -28.09 31.53 25.33
N ILE A 248 -27.38 32.40 24.60
CA ILE A 248 -27.45 33.87 24.68
C ILE A 248 -28.37 34.47 23.60
N VAL A 249 -28.58 33.78 22.47
CA VAL A 249 -29.38 34.29 21.35
C VAL A 249 -30.46 33.28 20.98
N GLY A 250 -31.69 33.77 20.82
CA GLY A 250 -32.84 32.92 20.48
C GLY A 250 -33.76 33.54 19.42
N PRO A 251 -34.82 32.80 19.03
CA PRO A 251 -35.81 33.27 18.07
C PRO A 251 -36.50 34.54 18.58
N SER A 252 -36.79 35.47 17.68
CA SER A 252 -37.38 36.78 18.01
C SER A 252 -38.74 36.72 18.72
N ASN A 253 -39.39 35.56 18.72
CA ASN A 253 -40.74 35.34 19.22
C ASN A 253 -40.77 34.63 20.58
N VAL A 254 -39.60 34.34 21.19
CA VAL A 254 -39.50 33.59 22.44
C VAL A 254 -38.55 34.32 23.38
N ASP A 255 -39.01 34.65 24.59
CA ASP A 255 -38.16 35.26 25.61
C ASP A 255 -36.97 34.34 25.94
N PRO A 256 -35.75 34.90 26.13
CA PRO A 256 -34.58 34.10 26.43
C PRO A 256 -34.79 33.32 27.74
N LYS A 257 -34.98 32.00 27.65
CA LYS A 257 -34.98 31.12 28.83
C LYS A 257 -33.59 31.20 29.47
N LYS A 258 -33.53 31.56 30.76
CA LYS A 258 -32.29 31.84 31.52
C LYS A 258 -31.35 30.64 31.67
N GLU A 259 -31.82 29.42 31.41
CA GLU A 259 -31.05 28.19 31.56
C GLU A 259 -31.31 27.27 30.37
N ARG A 260 -30.43 27.35 29.36
CA ARG A 260 -30.39 26.37 28.28
C ARG A 260 -29.03 25.71 28.30
N GLU A 261 -29.03 24.39 28.32
CA GLU A 261 -27.80 23.62 28.22
C GLU A 261 -27.09 23.91 26.89
N PRO A 262 -25.74 23.90 26.87
CA PRO A 262 -24.98 24.05 25.64
C PRO A 262 -25.32 22.95 24.62
N CYS A 263 -25.58 23.32 23.37
CA CYS A 263 -25.77 22.33 22.30
C CYS A 263 -24.47 21.56 21.99
N SER A 264 -24.57 20.45 21.28
CA SER A 264 -23.42 19.63 20.86
C SER A 264 -22.38 20.40 20.04
N HIS A 265 -22.79 21.44 19.31
CA HIS A 265 -21.93 22.33 18.52
C HIS A 265 -21.71 23.70 19.19
N TYR A 266 -21.60 23.73 20.53
CA TYR A 266 -21.57 24.97 21.30
C TYR A 266 -20.45 25.93 20.88
N SER A 267 -19.26 25.44 20.51
CA SER A 267 -18.15 26.31 20.08
C SER A 267 -18.52 27.14 18.84
N THR A 268 -19.05 26.49 17.80
CA THR A 268 -19.54 27.12 16.56
C THR A 268 -20.73 28.03 16.86
N CYS A 269 -21.70 27.55 17.62
CA CYS A 269 -22.87 28.32 18.02
C CYS A 269 -22.49 29.58 18.80
N HIS A 270 -21.62 29.49 19.80
CA HIS A 270 -21.19 30.61 20.62
C HIS A 270 -20.52 31.71 19.76
N GLY A 271 -19.65 31.33 18.83
CA GLY A 271 -19.05 32.27 17.87
C GLY A 271 -20.09 32.99 17.02
N LEU A 272 -21.10 32.28 16.53
CA LEU A 272 -22.21 32.86 15.76
C LEU A 272 -23.11 33.76 16.62
N GLN A 273 -23.39 33.38 17.86
CA GLN A 273 -24.16 34.20 18.81
C GLN A 273 -23.50 35.55 19.06
N LEU A 274 -22.16 35.59 19.22
CA LEU A 274 -21.40 36.83 19.35
C LEU A 274 -21.47 37.70 18.09
N LEU A 275 -21.41 37.08 16.90
CA LEU A 275 -21.60 37.75 15.62
C LEU A 275 -23.00 38.35 15.49
N ILE A 276 -24.04 37.60 15.86
CA ILE A 276 -25.44 38.06 15.83
C ILE A 276 -25.64 39.24 16.79
N LYS A 277 -25.19 39.11 18.05
CA LYS A 277 -25.28 40.18 19.06
C LYS A 277 -24.59 41.46 18.60
N HIS A 278 -23.39 41.33 18.00
CA HIS A 278 -22.70 42.46 17.40
C HIS A 278 -23.48 43.04 16.21
N PHE A 279 -23.99 42.21 15.32
CA PHE A 279 -24.72 42.65 14.13
C PHE A 279 -26.02 43.40 14.46
N ALA A 280 -26.67 43.04 15.57
CA ALA A 280 -27.85 43.71 16.10
C ALA A 280 -27.54 45.09 16.71
N THR A 281 -26.35 45.27 17.31
CA THR A 281 -26.01 46.47 18.11
C THR A 281 -24.99 47.41 17.45
N CYS A 282 -24.37 47.00 16.34
CA CYS A 282 -23.28 47.75 15.74
C CYS A 282 -23.76 48.99 14.95
N LYS A 283 -23.38 50.17 15.42
CA LYS A 283 -23.66 51.46 14.77
C LYS A 283 -22.92 51.67 13.44
N LYS A 284 -21.83 50.93 13.20
CA LYS A 284 -21.00 51.02 11.96
C LYS A 284 -21.46 50.07 10.86
N ARG A 285 -22.65 49.46 10.98
CA ARG A 285 -23.16 48.44 10.04
C ARG A 285 -23.42 48.98 8.64
N THR A 286 -23.93 50.22 8.55
CA THR A 286 -24.34 50.89 7.30
C THR A 286 -23.45 52.08 6.93
N ASN A 287 -22.39 52.33 7.70
CA ASN A 287 -21.48 53.47 7.47
C ASN A 287 -20.54 53.20 6.30
N SER A 288 -20.07 54.26 5.64
CA SER A 288 -19.18 54.24 4.47
C SER A 288 -17.91 53.40 4.65
N VAL A 289 -17.34 53.36 5.87
CA VAL A 289 -16.14 52.58 6.19
C VAL A 289 -16.44 51.08 6.38
N GLY A 290 -17.67 50.73 6.80
CA GLY A 290 -18.18 49.37 6.99
C GLY A 290 -17.51 48.56 8.11
N CYS A 291 -18.29 47.83 8.92
CA CYS A 291 -17.75 46.94 9.95
C CYS A 291 -17.41 45.54 9.41
N GLY A 292 -16.16 45.08 9.58
CA GLY A 292 -15.71 43.75 9.14
C GLY A 292 -16.45 42.57 9.78
N ARG A 293 -16.90 42.68 11.03
CA ARG A 293 -17.74 41.66 11.69
C ARG A 293 -19.15 41.63 11.10
N CYS A 294 -19.71 42.79 10.78
CA CYS A 294 -21.02 42.88 10.13
C CYS A 294 -20.97 42.37 8.68
N LYS A 295 -19.89 42.65 7.94
CA LYS A 295 -19.66 42.11 6.59
C LYS A 295 -19.67 40.57 6.60
N ARG A 296 -18.96 39.95 7.55
CA ARG A 296 -18.97 38.48 7.75
C ARG A 296 -20.36 37.94 8.06
N MET A 297 -21.09 38.55 9.01
CA MET A 297 -22.46 38.12 9.32
C MET A 297 -23.38 38.21 8.10
N TRP A 298 -23.26 39.28 7.32
CA TRP A 298 -24.05 39.46 6.10
C TRP A 298 -23.73 38.39 5.04
N GLN A 299 -22.45 38.01 4.89
CA GLN A 299 -22.03 36.90 4.02
C GLN A 299 -22.61 35.56 4.47
N LEU A 300 -22.64 35.26 5.78
CA LEU A 300 -23.24 34.04 6.32
C LEU A 300 -24.75 33.98 6.05
N LEU A 301 -25.48 35.09 6.23
CA LEU A 301 -26.91 35.17 5.93
C LEU A 301 -27.18 35.01 4.43
N LYS A 302 -26.36 35.63 3.57
CA LYS A 302 -26.42 35.44 2.12
C LYS A 302 -26.16 33.98 1.75
N LEU A 303 -25.17 33.33 2.37
CA LEU A 303 -24.83 31.94 2.10
C LEU A 303 -25.96 31.01 2.51
N HIS A 304 -26.51 31.18 3.72
CA HIS A 304 -27.66 30.42 4.18
C HIS A 304 -28.83 30.55 3.20
N SER A 305 -29.16 31.77 2.76
CA SER A 305 -30.24 31.98 1.79
C SER A 305 -30.03 31.26 0.45
N SER A 306 -28.78 31.02 0.06
CA SER A 306 -28.40 30.34 -1.19
C SER A 306 -28.42 28.81 -1.06
N ILE A 307 -28.35 28.28 0.16
CA ILE A 307 -28.32 26.84 0.47
C ILE A 307 -29.68 26.36 1.01
N CYS A 308 -30.44 27.24 1.66
CA CYS A 308 -31.70 26.92 2.31
C CYS A 308 -32.78 26.56 1.29
N ASP A 309 -33.44 25.42 1.46
CA ASP A 309 -34.58 25.01 0.63
C ASP A 309 -35.93 25.52 1.16
N HIS A 310 -36.00 25.91 2.44
CA HIS A 310 -37.21 26.32 3.15
C HIS A 310 -37.61 27.78 2.89
N SER A 311 -38.17 28.08 1.72
CA SER A 311 -38.42 29.47 1.27
C SER A 311 -39.40 30.29 2.11
N GLU A 312 -40.49 29.68 2.62
CA GLU A 312 -41.56 30.42 3.31
C GLU A 312 -41.57 30.21 4.84
N CYS A 313 -40.87 29.22 5.37
CA CYS A 313 -40.84 28.90 6.80
C CYS A 313 -39.45 29.04 7.45
N CYS A 314 -38.42 29.45 6.71
CA CYS A 314 -37.09 29.66 7.27
C CYS A 314 -37.10 30.81 8.29
N LYS A 315 -36.67 30.50 9.52
CA LYS A 315 -36.58 31.45 10.64
C LYS A 315 -35.30 32.30 10.64
N VAL A 316 -34.36 32.03 9.73
CA VAL A 316 -33.10 32.80 9.64
C VAL A 316 -33.36 34.20 9.08
N PRO A 317 -32.90 35.27 9.76
CA PRO A 317 -33.11 36.64 9.32
C PRO A 317 -32.62 36.89 7.89
N LEU A 318 -33.33 37.75 7.15
CA LEU A 318 -32.97 38.16 5.78
C LEU A 318 -32.95 37.03 4.71
N CYS A 319 -33.17 35.76 5.07
CA CYS A 319 -33.17 34.63 4.13
C CYS A 319 -34.12 34.89 2.93
N ARG A 320 -35.38 35.23 3.22
CA ARG A 320 -36.39 35.57 2.20
C ARG A 320 -35.99 36.78 1.34
N LYS A 321 -35.46 37.84 1.96
CA LYS A 321 -35.04 39.06 1.27
C LYS A 321 -33.91 38.81 0.29
N PHE A 322 -32.97 37.92 0.62
CA PHE A 322 -31.89 37.55 -0.28
C PHE A 322 -32.36 36.68 -1.45
N LYS A 323 -33.24 35.69 -1.19
CA LYS A 323 -33.84 34.85 -2.25
C LYS A 323 -34.65 35.66 -3.26
N GLN A 324 -35.38 36.68 -2.82
CA GLN A 324 -36.14 37.56 -3.73
C GLN A 324 -35.25 38.46 -4.59
N ARG A 325 -34.03 38.78 -4.12
CA ARG A 325 -33.11 39.72 -4.79
C ARG A 325 -32.16 39.02 -5.77
N SER A 326 -31.98 37.70 -5.66
CA SER A 326 -31.21 36.91 -6.63
C SER A 326 -31.96 36.66 -7.94
N SER A 327 -33.29 36.79 -7.97
CA SER A 327 -34.12 36.59 -9.16
C SER A 327 -34.32 37.86 -10.02
N THR A 328 -33.92 39.05 -9.55
CA THR A 328 -34.38 40.34 -10.13
C THR A 328 -33.30 41.25 -10.74
N SER A 329 -32.02 40.86 -10.85
CA SER A 329 -30.98 41.82 -11.26
C SER A 329 -30.30 41.53 -12.63
N PRO A 330 -30.47 42.40 -13.64
CA PRO A 330 -29.69 42.41 -14.87
C PRO A 330 -28.53 43.42 -14.77
N ASP A 331 -27.29 42.97 -14.65
CA ASP A 331 -26.11 43.81 -14.94
C ASP A 331 -24.88 42.94 -15.26
N GLU A 332 -24.19 43.22 -16.38
CA GLU A 332 -23.89 42.19 -17.38
C GLU A 332 -22.45 41.64 -17.41
N ASN A 333 -21.44 42.17 -16.71
CA ASN A 333 -20.07 41.60 -16.84
C ASN A 333 -19.26 41.42 -15.54
N ASN A 334 -19.02 42.46 -14.73
CA ASN A 334 -18.28 42.28 -13.46
C ASN A 334 -19.08 41.49 -12.41
N LYS A 335 -20.41 41.66 -12.41
CA LYS A 335 -21.33 40.92 -11.54
C LYS A 335 -21.37 39.43 -11.86
N ARG A 336 -21.16 39.03 -13.12
CA ARG A 336 -21.18 37.64 -13.57
C ARG A 336 -20.04 36.81 -12.99
N LYS A 337 -18.83 37.38 -12.86
CA LYS A 337 -17.67 36.69 -12.27
C LYS A 337 -17.85 36.45 -10.78
N ASP A 338 -18.28 37.48 -10.05
CA ASP A 338 -18.56 37.39 -8.61
C ASP A 338 -19.74 36.45 -8.31
N ASP A 339 -20.75 36.44 -9.17
CA ASP A 339 -21.88 35.50 -9.09
C ASP A 339 -21.46 34.06 -9.39
N ALA A 340 -20.58 33.84 -10.37
CA ALA A 340 -20.04 32.51 -10.67
C ALA A 340 -19.17 31.97 -9.52
N GLN A 341 -18.30 32.81 -8.94
CA GLN A 341 -17.51 32.46 -7.75
C GLN A 341 -18.42 32.12 -6.55
N TRP A 342 -19.48 32.91 -6.34
CA TRP A 342 -20.46 32.67 -5.28
C TRP A 342 -21.22 31.35 -5.48
N LYS A 343 -21.71 31.09 -6.70
CA LYS A 343 -22.38 29.83 -7.06
C LYS A 343 -21.45 28.63 -6.85
N MET A 344 -20.16 28.77 -7.17
CA MET A 344 -19.18 27.71 -6.93
C MET A 344 -18.95 27.46 -5.44
N LEU A 345 -18.85 28.52 -4.62
CA LEU A 345 -18.77 28.39 -3.16
C LEU A 345 -19.98 27.63 -2.61
N VAL A 346 -21.20 28.02 -3.00
CA VAL A 346 -22.44 27.36 -2.57
C VAL A 346 -22.40 25.87 -2.91
N ARG A 347 -22.07 25.51 -4.15
CA ARG A 347 -21.95 24.10 -4.57
C ARG A 347 -20.92 23.33 -3.75
N LYS A 348 -19.76 23.92 -3.46
CA LYS A 348 -18.69 23.28 -2.68
C LYS A 348 -19.09 23.06 -1.22
N VAL A 349 -19.79 24.01 -0.59
CA VAL A 349 -20.32 23.88 0.78
C VAL A 349 -21.36 22.76 0.85
N VAL A 350 -22.35 22.77 -0.04
CA VAL A 350 -23.39 21.72 -0.09
C VAL A 350 -22.77 20.34 -0.34
N SER A 351 -21.80 20.25 -1.25
CA SER A 351 -21.12 18.98 -1.56
C SER A 351 -20.26 18.45 -0.40
N ALA A 352 -19.70 19.34 0.42
CA ALA A 352 -18.81 18.95 1.53
C ALA A 352 -19.52 18.06 2.56
N LYS A 353 -20.80 18.35 2.87
CA LYS A 353 -21.60 17.51 3.77
C LYS A 353 -21.84 16.12 3.19
N ALA A 354 -22.29 16.05 1.92
CA ALA A 354 -22.57 14.78 1.25
C ALA A 354 -21.32 13.88 1.20
N ILE A 355 -20.16 14.45 0.88
CA ILE A 355 -18.89 13.73 0.86
C ILE A 355 -18.47 13.26 2.26
N SER A 356 -18.70 14.07 3.30
CA SER A 356 -18.42 13.69 4.69
C SER A 356 -19.29 12.50 5.13
N SER A 357 -20.59 12.54 4.86
CA SER A 357 -21.51 11.43 5.16
C SER A 357 -21.11 10.14 4.44
N LEU A 358 -20.72 10.21 3.17
CA LEU A 358 -20.23 9.06 2.39
C LEU A 358 -18.88 8.53 2.90
N SER A 359 -18.00 9.41 3.38
CA SER A 359 -16.71 8.98 3.96
C SER A 359 -16.89 8.24 5.28
N LEU A 360 -17.89 8.61 6.08
CA LEU A 360 -18.25 7.92 7.32
C LEU A 360 -18.86 6.54 7.04
N THR A 361 -19.66 6.41 5.98
CA THR A 361 -20.21 5.11 5.58
C THR A 361 -19.11 4.18 5.03
N ASN A 362 -18.20 4.71 4.22
CA ASN A 362 -17.08 3.92 3.69
C ASN A 362 -16.10 3.51 4.78
N LYS A 363 -15.84 4.38 5.77
CA LYS A 363 -15.00 4.03 6.92
C LYS A 363 -15.67 2.96 7.80
N LYS A 364 -16.99 3.05 8.03
CA LYS A 364 -17.73 1.98 8.71
C LYS A 364 -17.69 0.66 7.95
N LEU A 365 -17.71 0.67 6.61
CA LEU A 365 -17.58 -0.53 5.80
C LEU A 365 -16.16 -1.12 5.86
N SER A 366 -15.11 -0.28 5.82
CA SER A 366 -13.73 -0.75 5.97
C SER A 366 -13.44 -1.30 7.37
N ASP A 367 -13.97 -0.66 8.42
CA ASP A 367 -13.80 -1.11 9.81
C ASP A 367 -14.56 -2.45 10.03
N LEU A 368 -15.70 -2.66 9.37
CA LEU A 368 -16.43 -3.94 9.36
C LEU A 368 -15.75 -5.02 8.52
N GLU A 369 -15.02 -4.65 7.46
CA GLU A 369 -14.20 -5.56 6.67
C GLU A 369 -12.92 -5.96 7.42
N GLU A 370 -12.29 -5.05 8.17
CA GLU A 370 -11.18 -5.36 9.08
C GLU A 370 -11.61 -6.31 10.21
N ASP A 371 -12.79 -6.10 10.83
CA ASP A 371 -13.33 -7.02 11.84
C ASP A 371 -13.64 -8.43 11.26
N ARG A 372 -14.07 -8.52 10.00
CA ARG A 372 -14.27 -9.82 9.31
C ARG A 372 -12.94 -10.50 8.97
N MET A 373 -11.89 -9.73 8.68
CA MET A 373 -10.54 -10.24 8.41
C MET A 373 -9.78 -10.62 9.68
N ILE A 374 -10.15 -10.06 10.84
CA ILE A 374 -9.63 -10.46 12.16
C ILE A 374 -10.35 -11.71 12.71
N GLY A 375 -11.59 -11.97 12.28
CA GLY A 375 -12.39 -13.14 12.69
C GLY A 375 -11.97 -14.51 12.15
N HIS A 376 -10.91 -14.61 11.32
CA HIS A 376 -10.45 -15.87 10.72
C HIS A 376 -9.05 -16.33 11.16
N ARG A 377 -8.61 -15.97 12.38
CA ARG A 377 -7.59 -16.74 13.12
C ARG A 377 -8.30 -17.51 14.23
N GLY A 378 -8.47 -18.82 13.98
CA GLY A 378 -9.38 -19.67 14.74
C GLY A 378 -8.98 -19.94 16.19
N ILE A 379 -9.95 -20.48 16.93
CA ILE A 379 -9.80 -21.60 17.85
C ILE A 379 -11.07 -22.43 17.69
N GLY A 380 -10.89 -23.73 17.45
CA GLY A 380 -11.97 -24.69 17.28
C GLY A 380 -12.62 -25.12 18.59
N SER A 381 -13.69 -25.90 18.41
CA SER A 381 -14.31 -26.83 19.35
C SER A 381 -15.12 -26.27 20.52
N PHE A 382 -16.44 -26.51 20.43
CA PHE A 382 -17.39 -26.73 21.53
C PHE A 382 -16.77 -27.61 22.65
N ARG A 383 -17.12 -27.54 23.94
CA ARG A 383 -18.43 -27.52 24.62
C ARG A 383 -18.18 -27.16 26.10
N LEU A 384 -18.94 -26.23 26.70
CA LEU A 384 -18.98 -26.09 28.17
C LEU A 384 -20.28 -26.69 28.70
N GLN A 385 -20.14 -27.68 29.59
CA GLN A 385 -21.24 -28.30 30.31
C GLN A 385 -21.91 -27.31 31.27
N SER A 386 -23.23 -27.34 31.29
CA SER A 386 -24.06 -26.68 32.31
C SER A 386 -23.81 -27.34 33.68
N VAL A 387 -23.16 -26.62 34.60
CA VAL A 387 -23.15 -26.97 36.02
C VAL A 387 -24.22 -26.14 36.72
N ARG A 388 -25.29 -26.83 37.12
CA ARG A 388 -26.34 -26.37 38.03
C ARG A 388 -25.69 -25.80 39.31
N ARG A 389 -26.04 -24.58 39.71
CA ARG A 389 -25.89 -24.16 41.11
C ARG A 389 -27.22 -24.35 41.84
N TYR A 390 -27.14 -25.24 42.82
CA TYR A 390 -28.15 -25.47 43.85
C TYR A 390 -28.39 -24.21 44.68
N ARG A 391 -29.65 -24.04 45.10
CA ARG A 391 -30.06 -23.22 46.25
C ARG A 391 -29.43 -23.77 47.52
N SER A 392 -28.95 -22.86 48.38
CA SER A 392 -29.22 -22.78 49.82
C SER A 392 -28.88 -21.36 50.27
#